data_AF-A0A8U0I0T7-F1
#
_entry.id   AF-A0A8U0I0T7-F1
#
_cell.length_a   1.000
_cell.length_b   1.000
_cell.length_c   1.000
_cell.angle_alpha   90.00
_cell.angle_beta   90.00
_cell.angle_gamma   90.00
#
_symmetry.space_group_name_H-M   'P 1'
#
loop_
_entity.id
_entity.type
_entity.pdbx_description
1 polymer ?
#
loop_
_entity_poly.entity_id
_entity_poly.type
_entity_poly.pdbx_seq_one_letter_code
_entity_poly.pdbx_strand_id
1 'polypeptide(L)'
;MGPTDQTPPKSAEQSDSESADGSSPESVDGPSPEPTRRLAVPDRLVSRVERRLARTDFDSPEAYVAYVLEEVLAQVESEAGDGYDRVDGDEVEDRLQSLGYLD
;
A
#
# COMPACT_ATOMS: atom_id res chain seq x y z
N MET A 1 12.70 -79.85 -3.11
CA MET A 1 13.78 -80.41 -2.26
C MET A 1 14.97 -79.48 -2.38
N GLY A 2 15.48 -78.75 -1.40
CA GLY A 2 15.35 -78.63 0.05
C GLY A 2 16.68 -78.00 0.54
N PRO A 3 16.90 -77.67 1.81
CA PRO A 3 15.96 -77.29 2.86
C PRO A 3 16.35 -75.99 3.62
N THR A 4 15.32 -75.37 4.18
CA THR A 4 15.19 -74.55 5.42
C THR A 4 16.40 -74.17 6.27
N ASP A 5 16.40 -72.92 6.75
CA ASP A 5 16.43 -72.56 8.19
C ASP A 5 15.69 -71.20 8.32
N GLN A 6 14.51 -71.09 8.97
CA GLN A 6 14.29 -70.85 10.42
C GLN A 6 15.12 -69.66 10.95
N THR A 7 14.70 -68.77 11.86
CA THR A 7 13.52 -68.51 12.70
C THR A 7 13.85 -67.22 13.51
N PRO A 8 12.90 -66.51 14.15
CA PRO A 8 12.86 -65.06 14.44
C PRO A 8 13.13 -64.75 15.95
N PRO A 9 12.45 -63.84 16.69
CA PRO A 9 12.05 -62.42 16.55
C PRO A 9 12.64 -61.52 17.69
N LYS A 10 12.20 -60.24 17.78
CA LYS A 10 11.79 -59.50 19.03
C LYS A 10 12.54 -58.19 19.40
N SER A 11 11.77 -57.09 19.36
CA SER A 11 11.67 -55.91 20.26
C SER A 11 12.87 -55.04 20.70
N ALA A 12 12.57 -53.72 20.74
CA ALA A 12 13.22 -52.60 21.46
C ALA A 12 14.61 -52.20 20.92
N GLU A 13 15.00 -50.93 20.76
CA GLU A 13 14.84 -49.72 21.57
C GLU A 13 15.18 -48.51 20.65
N GLN A 14 14.30 -47.51 20.54
CA GLN A 14 14.53 -46.12 20.99
C GLN A 14 15.58 -45.26 20.24
N SER A 15 15.06 -44.14 19.73
CA SER A 15 15.63 -42.79 19.78
C SER A 15 16.95 -42.51 19.05
N ASP A 16 16.81 -41.92 17.87
CA ASP A 16 17.60 -40.72 17.57
C ASP A 16 16.64 -39.67 16.98
N SER A 17 16.32 -38.70 17.83
CA SER A 17 15.68 -37.45 17.47
C SER A 17 16.79 -36.48 17.10
N GLU A 18 16.87 -35.99 15.87
CA GLU A 18 17.45 -34.67 15.63
C GLU A 18 16.95 -34.06 14.31
N SER A 19 15.94 -33.21 14.49
CA SER A 19 15.68 -31.96 13.77
C SER A 19 15.85 -31.99 12.25
N ALA A 20 14.77 -32.37 11.55
CA ALA A 20 14.46 -31.67 10.30
C ALA A 20 14.18 -30.21 10.68
N ASP A 21 15.09 -29.31 10.28
CA ASP A 21 14.90 -27.86 10.33
C ASP A 21 13.57 -27.54 9.66
N GLY A 22 12.56 -27.38 10.50
CA GLY A 22 11.26 -26.87 10.13
C GLY A 22 11.42 -25.38 9.90
N SER A 23 12.02 -25.00 8.77
CA SER A 23 11.74 -23.72 8.14
C SER A 23 10.27 -23.75 7.69
N SER A 24 9.37 -23.67 8.67
CA SER A 24 8.00 -23.23 8.44
C SER A 24 8.11 -21.88 7.78
N PRO A 25 7.43 -21.62 6.64
CA PRO A 25 7.31 -20.25 6.19
C PRO A 25 6.63 -19.52 7.33
N GLU A 26 7.36 -18.59 7.97
CA GLU A 26 6.76 -17.68 8.93
C GLU A 26 5.52 -17.10 8.24
N SER A 27 4.36 -17.37 8.82
CA SER A 27 3.14 -16.66 8.46
C SER A 27 3.39 -15.20 8.79
N VAL A 28 3.90 -14.47 7.82
CA VAL A 28 3.98 -13.02 7.86
C VAL A 28 2.53 -12.56 7.88
N ASP A 29 2.02 -12.34 9.09
CA ASP A 29 0.80 -11.60 9.39
C ASP A 29 1.06 -10.13 9.03
N GLY A 30 1.26 -9.88 7.74
CA GLY A 30 1.35 -8.55 7.16
C GLY A 30 -0.05 -8.06 6.82
N PRO A 31 -0.27 -6.73 6.78
CA PRO A 31 -1.54 -6.19 6.29
C PRO A 31 -1.83 -6.79 4.92
N SER A 32 -3.04 -7.34 4.76
CA SER A 32 -3.48 -7.83 3.45
C SER A 32 -3.38 -6.69 2.44
N PRO A 33 -2.82 -6.92 1.24
CA PRO A 33 -2.62 -5.86 0.27
C PRO A 33 -3.98 -5.23 -0.08
N GLU A 34 -4.05 -3.90 -0.04
CA GLU A 34 -5.26 -3.17 -0.42
C GLU A 34 -5.62 -3.44 -1.89
N PRO A 35 -6.91 -3.46 -2.25
CA PRO A 35 -7.33 -3.70 -3.63
C PRO A 35 -6.89 -2.55 -4.54
N THR A 36 -6.17 -2.86 -5.62
CA THR A 36 -5.66 -1.87 -6.59
C THR A 36 -6.34 -1.97 -7.96
N ARG A 37 -6.34 -0.85 -8.71
CA ARG A 37 -6.84 -0.76 -10.09
C ARG A 37 -5.80 -0.07 -10.99
N ARG A 38 -5.66 -0.52 -12.24
CA ARG A 38 -4.77 0.10 -13.22
C ARG A 38 -5.43 1.31 -13.89
N LEU A 39 -4.69 2.40 -14.01
CA LEU A 39 -5.09 3.62 -14.71
C LEU A 39 -4.09 3.91 -15.84
N ALA A 40 -4.59 4.26 -17.02
CA ALA A 40 -3.73 4.68 -18.12
C ALA A 40 -3.36 6.15 -17.94
N VAL A 41 -2.07 6.45 -17.96
CA VAL A 41 -1.52 7.81 -17.87
C VAL A 41 -0.59 8.06 -19.06
N PRO A 42 -0.46 9.31 -19.54
CA PRO A 42 0.48 9.63 -20.62
C PRO A 42 1.93 9.27 -20.26
N ASP A 43 2.67 8.67 -21.20
CA ASP A 43 4.07 8.27 -21.01
C ASP A 43 4.96 9.43 -20.53
N ARG A 44 4.70 10.64 -21.03
CA ARG A 44 5.42 11.86 -20.60
C ARG A 44 5.37 12.10 -19.10
N LEU A 45 4.27 11.71 -18.43
CA LEU A 45 4.10 11.85 -16.99
C LEU A 45 4.86 10.72 -16.28
N VAL A 46 4.75 9.49 -16.76
CA VAL A 46 5.49 8.33 -16.23
C VAL A 46 6.99 8.62 -16.23
N SER A 47 7.55 9.08 -17.35
CA SER A 47 8.97 9.43 -17.42
C SER A 47 9.36 10.56 -16.47
N ARG A 48 8.45 11.48 -16.14
CA ARG A 48 8.70 12.55 -15.16
C ARG A 48 8.67 12.02 -13.73
N VAL A 49 7.76 11.10 -13.45
CA VAL A 49 7.66 10.36 -12.17
C VAL A 49 8.96 9.59 -11.96
N GLU A 50 9.40 8.77 -12.91
CA GLU A 50 10.63 7.97 -12.80
C GLU A 50 11.89 8.83 -12.57
N ARG A 51 12.03 9.95 -13.29
CA ARG A 51 13.15 10.88 -13.06
C ARG A 51 13.15 11.50 -11.67
N ARG A 52 11.97 11.69 -11.08
CA ARG A 52 11.82 12.25 -9.74
C ARG A 52 11.98 11.18 -8.67
N LEU A 53 11.54 9.95 -8.94
CA LEU A 53 11.63 8.78 -8.06
C LEU A 53 13.06 8.53 -7.57
N ALA A 54 14.05 8.68 -8.46
CA ALA A 54 15.47 8.55 -8.12
C ALA A 54 15.99 9.55 -7.06
N ARG A 55 15.16 10.52 -6.63
CA ARG A 55 15.48 11.53 -5.62
C ARG A 55 14.54 11.46 -4.42
N THR A 56 13.83 10.35 -4.26
CA THR A 56 12.85 10.12 -3.20
C THR A 56 13.12 8.79 -2.53
N ASP A 57 12.52 8.58 -1.35
CA ASP A 57 12.64 7.35 -0.57
C ASP A 57 11.64 6.25 -1.01
N PHE A 58 11.00 6.40 -2.18
CA PHE A 58 10.06 5.42 -2.71
C PHE A 58 10.77 4.39 -3.60
N ASP A 59 10.44 3.11 -3.39
CA ASP A 59 11.01 1.99 -4.14
C ASP A 59 10.31 1.71 -5.48
N SER A 60 9.12 2.27 -5.71
CA SER A 60 8.35 2.06 -6.95
C SER A 60 7.64 3.31 -7.46
N PRO A 61 7.47 3.45 -8.79
CA PRO A 61 6.65 4.50 -9.38
C PRO A 61 5.21 4.50 -8.85
N GLU A 62 4.64 3.31 -8.64
CA GLU A 62 3.27 3.15 -8.15
C GLU A 62 3.11 3.71 -6.74
N ALA A 63 4.04 3.41 -5.83
CA ALA A 63 4.01 3.93 -4.46
C ALA A 63 4.16 5.46 -4.45
N TYR A 64 5.07 5.99 -5.27
CA TYR A 64 5.25 7.43 -5.36
C TYR A 64 4.02 8.14 -5.96
N VAL A 65 3.39 7.57 -6.99
CA VAL A 65 2.18 8.12 -7.59
C VAL A 65 1.01 8.06 -6.61
N ALA A 66 0.84 6.97 -5.87
CA ALA A 66 -0.21 6.85 -4.86
C ALA A 66 -0.08 7.96 -3.81
N TYR A 67 1.11 8.12 -3.22
CA TYR A 67 1.38 9.18 -2.24
C TYR A 67 1.07 10.58 -2.80
N VAL A 68 1.54 10.89 -4.03
CA VAL A 68 1.29 12.21 -4.64
C VAL A 68 -0.21 12.44 -4.88
N LEU A 69 -0.95 11.41 -5.29
CA LEU A 69 -2.39 11.52 -5.48
C LEU A 69 -3.12 11.73 -4.15
N GLU A 70 -2.74 11.02 -3.09
CA GLU A 70 -3.29 11.20 -1.74
C GLU A 70 -3.07 12.63 -1.24
N GLU A 71 -1.85 13.17 -1.35
CA GLU A 71 -1.54 14.54 -0.93
C GLU A 71 -2.35 15.58 -1.72
N VAL A 72 -2.47 15.41 -3.04
CA VAL A 72 -3.25 16.33 -3.89
C VAL A 72 -4.73 16.25 -3.56
N LEU A 73 -5.27 15.05 -3.34
CA LEU A 73 -6.68 14.87 -2.96
C LEU A 73 -6.94 15.47 -1.57
N ALA A 74 -6.07 15.21 -0.59
CA ALA A 74 -6.18 15.78 0.74
C ALA A 74 -6.15 17.32 0.71
N GLN A 75 -5.30 17.92 -0.13
CA GLN A 75 -5.29 19.37 -0.31
C GLN A 75 -6.61 19.87 -0.91
N VAL A 76 -7.09 19.26 -1.99
CA VAL A 76 -8.35 19.65 -2.64
C VAL A 76 -9.55 19.47 -1.70
N GLU A 77 -9.60 18.38 -0.95
CA GLU A 77 -10.65 18.09 0.02
C GLU A 77 -10.58 18.99 1.25
N SER A 78 -9.38 19.35 1.71
CA SER A 78 -9.20 20.32 2.80
C SER A 78 -9.59 21.74 2.36
N GLU A 79 -9.24 22.15 1.15
CA GLU A 79 -9.66 23.43 0.58
C GLU A 79 -11.18 23.45 0.36
N ALA A 80 -11.78 22.32 -0.05
CA ALA A 80 -13.21 22.16 -0.26
C ALA A 80 -14.03 21.98 1.03
N GLY A 81 -13.43 21.42 2.08
CA GLY A 81 -14.12 20.87 3.26
C GLY A 81 -14.29 21.82 4.45
N ASP A 82 -13.55 22.94 4.49
CA ASP A 82 -13.69 23.97 5.54
C ASP A 82 -13.71 25.41 4.98
N GLY A 83 -13.58 25.60 3.66
CA GLY A 83 -13.40 26.93 3.04
C GLY A 83 -14.34 27.25 1.86
N TYR A 84 -15.08 26.27 1.35
CA TYR A 84 -16.21 26.50 0.44
C TYR A 84 -17.56 26.43 1.17
N ASP A 85 -17.57 26.56 2.50
CA ASP A 85 -18.72 27.12 3.17
C ASP A 85 -18.90 28.55 2.68
N ARG A 86 -19.69 28.66 1.60
CA ARG A 86 -20.48 29.81 1.18
C ARG A 86 -20.06 31.09 1.93
N VAL A 87 -19.10 31.84 1.40
CA VAL A 87 -19.12 33.26 1.73
C VAL A 87 -20.45 33.74 1.18
N ASP A 88 -21.42 33.97 2.06
CA ASP A 88 -22.76 34.41 1.69
C ASP A 88 -22.57 35.63 0.78
N GLY A 89 -23.15 35.57 -0.43
CA GLY A 89 -22.91 36.59 -1.45
C GLY A 89 -23.20 37.99 -0.95
N ASP A 90 -24.14 38.11 -0.01
CA ASP A 90 -24.52 39.33 0.69
C ASP A 90 -23.36 39.93 1.51
N GLU A 91 -22.54 39.11 2.20
CA GLU A 91 -21.40 39.60 2.98
C GLU A 91 -20.26 40.10 2.07
N VAL A 92 -20.11 39.49 0.89
CA VAL A 92 -19.19 39.96 -0.15
C VAL A 92 -19.70 41.27 -0.75
N GLU A 93 -20.99 41.36 -1.05
CA GLU A 93 -21.63 42.54 -1.62
C GLU A 93 -21.54 43.76 -0.68
N ASP A 94 -21.88 43.59 0.59
CA ASP A 94 -21.76 44.63 1.62
C ASP A 94 -20.32 45.14 1.74
N ARG A 95 -19.34 44.24 1.70
CA ARG A 95 -17.92 44.61 1.78
C ARG A 95 -17.46 45.35 0.52
N LEU A 96 -17.92 44.94 -0.67
CA LEU A 96 -17.58 45.60 -1.93
C LEU A 96 -18.24 46.98 -2.04
N GLN A 97 -19.46 47.15 -1.56
CA GLN A 97 -20.14 48.44 -1.50
C GLN A 97 -19.44 49.40 -0.52
N SER A 98 -19.03 48.90 0.66
CA SER A 98 -18.26 49.68 1.65
C SER A 98 -16.90 50.15 1.11
N LEU A 99 -16.30 49.37 0.21
CA LEU A 99 -15.05 49.71 -0.47
C LEU A 99 -15.24 50.54 -1.75
N GLY A 100 -16.49 50.80 -2.17
CA GLY A 100 -16.82 51.62 -3.34
C GLY A 100 -16.63 50.92 -4.69
N TYR A 101 -16.67 49.58 -4.72
CA TYR A 101 -16.59 48.79 -5.96
C TYR A 101 -17.96 48.49 -6.57
N LEU A 102 -19.04 48.73 -5.83
CA LEU A 102 -20.43 48.61 -6.27
C LEU A 102 -21.16 49.92 -5.94
N ASP A 103 -21.95 50.42 -6.89
CA ASP A 103 -22.81 51.63 -6.78
C ASP A 103 -24.26 51.22 -6.47
#